data_AF-A0A1J6IN06-F1
#
_entry.id   AF-A0A1J6IN06-F1
#
_cell.length_a   1.000
_cell.length_b   1.000
_cell.length_c   1.000
_cell.angle_alpha   90.00
_cell.angle_beta   90.00
_cell.angle_gamma   90.00
#
_symmetry.space_group_name_H-M   'P 1'
#
loop_
_entity.id
_entity.type
_entity.pdbx_description
1 polymer ?
#
loop_
_entity_poly.entity_id
_entity_poly.type
_entity_poly.pdbx_seq_one_letter_code
_entity_poly.pdbx_strand_id
1 'polypeptide(L)'
;MAPVAPRSGDAIFANVERVNAELFTLTYGAIVRQLLTDLEEVEEVNKQLDQMGYNIGIRLIDEFLAKSNVSRCIDFKETAEVIAKVGLKMFLGVTATVGNWDAEGTTCSLILEDNPLVDFVELPDTCQGLYYCNILSGVIRGALEMVSMKTEVTWIRDMLRGDDAFELQLKLLKQVPEEYPYKDDE
;
A
#
# COMPACT_ATOMS: atom_id res chain seq x y z
N MET A 1 -27.53 -14.08 -10.23
CA MET A 1 -27.45 -12.91 -9.32
C MET A 1 -26.58 -11.89 -10.03
N ALA A 2 -27.07 -10.69 -10.34
CA ALA A 2 -26.24 -9.67 -11.01
C ALA A 2 -25.07 -9.27 -10.09
N PRO A 3 -23.85 -9.06 -10.60
CA PRO A 3 -22.74 -8.60 -9.77
C PRO A 3 -23.11 -7.25 -9.16
N VAL A 4 -23.04 -7.16 -7.83
CA VAL A 4 -23.20 -5.90 -7.09
C VAL A 4 -22.03 -5.02 -7.48
N ALA A 5 -22.30 -3.82 -8.01
CA ALA A 5 -21.25 -2.89 -8.39
C ALA A 5 -20.33 -2.60 -7.19
N PRO A 6 -19.00 -2.47 -7.41
CA PRO A 6 -18.06 -2.18 -6.33
C PRO A 6 -18.49 -0.90 -5.63
N ARG A 7 -18.45 -0.90 -4.30
CA ARG A 7 -18.80 0.30 -3.52
C ARG A 7 -17.72 1.35 -3.76
N SER A 8 -18.13 2.61 -3.95
CA SER A 8 -17.16 3.70 -4.04
C SER A 8 -16.31 3.75 -2.77
N GLY A 9 -15.04 4.15 -2.89
CA GLY A 9 -14.14 4.31 -1.74
C GLY A 9 -14.75 5.17 -0.64
N ASP A 10 -15.48 6.23 -1.01
CA ASP A 10 -16.21 7.10 -0.07
C ASP A 10 -17.32 6.36 0.70
N ALA A 11 -18.09 5.50 0.03
CA ALA A 11 -19.16 4.74 0.67
C ALA A 11 -18.61 3.70 1.65
N ILE A 12 -17.44 3.12 1.35
CA ILE A 12 -16.78 2.19 2.26
C ILE A 12 -16.20 2.96 3.44
N PHE A 13 -15.46 4.05 3.18
CA PHE A 13 -14.85 4.88 4.21
C PHE A 13 -15.86 5.42 5.23
N ALA A 14 -17.08 5.75 4.79
CA ALA A 14 -18.15 6.20 5.67
C ALA A 14 -18.69 5.10 6.63
N ASN A 15 -18.56 3.83 6.26
CA ASN A 15 -19.15 2.70 6.98
C ASN A 15 -18.13 1.84 7.75
N VAL A 16 -16.84 2.22 7.72
CA VAL A 16 -15.78 1.56 8.49
C VAL A 16 -15.64 2.24 9.86
N GLU A 17 -15.36 1.45 10.90
CA GLU A 17 -15.02 1.99 12.22
C GLU A 17 -13.71 2.78 12.12
N ARG A 18 -13.74 4.03 12.59
CA ARG A 18 -12.61 4.96 12.48
C ARG A 18 -12.02 5.25 13.84
N VAL A 19 -10.70 5.32 13.87
CA VAL A 19 -9.93 5.89 14.96
C VAL A 19 -9.47 7.29 14.58
N ASN A 20 -9.06 8.08 15.56
CA ASN A 20 -8.49 9.40 15.30
C ASN A 20 -7.19 9.25 14.46
N ALA A 21 -7.08 10.00 13.37
CA ALA A 21 -5.93 9.94 12.47
C ALA A 21 -4.63 10.37 13.15
N GLU A 22 -4.65 11.40 13.99
CA GLU A 22 -3.48 11.87 14.75
C GLU A 22 -2.96 10.79 15.70
N LEU A 23 -3.85 10.01 16.32
CA LEU A 23 -3.46 8.88 17.16
C LEU A 23 -2.66 7.85 16.34
N PHE A 24 -3.11 7.56 15.11
CA PHE A 24 -2.41 6.65 14.22
C PHE A 24 -1.06 7.22 13.76
N THR A 25 -1.02 8.50 13.34
CA THR A 25 0.20 9.20 12.92
C THR A 25 1.25 9.25 14.04
N LEU A 26 0.85 9.58 15.27
CA LEU A 26 1.74 9.60 16.44
C LEU A 26 2.23 8.20 16.82
N THR A 27 1.36 7.19 16.73
CA THR A 27 1.73 5.79 16.97
C THR A 27 2.76 5.32 15.94
N TYR A 28 2.54 5.65 14.66
CA TYR A 28 3.48 5.34 13.60
C TYR A 28 4.82 6.05 13.78
N GLY A 29 4.81 7.34 14.12
CA GLY A 29 6.03 8.09 14.42
C GLY A 29 6.82 7.52 15.61
N ALA A 30 6.14 7.03 16.64
CA ALA A 30 6.78 6.34 17.75
C ALA A 30 7.47 5.03 17.31
N ILE A 31 6.84 4.26 16.42
CA ILE A 31 7.42 3.05 15.84
C ILE A 31 8.68 3.39 15.03
N VAL A 32 8.61 4.37 14.13
CA VAL A 32 9.75 4.76 13.29
C VAL A 32 10.91 5.27 14.15
N ARG A 33 10.61 6.08 15.18
CA ARG A 33 11.62 6.56 16.12
C ARG A 33 12.27 5.42 16.91
N GLN A 34 11.47 4.44 17.35
CA GLN A 34 11.99 3.27 18.06
C GLN A 34 12.92 2.46 17.15
N LEU A 35 12.53 2.22 15.89
CA LEU A 35 13.37 1.53 14.90
C LEU A 35 14.68 2.28 14.64
N LEU A 36 14.65 3.61 14.50
CA LEU A 36 15.86 4.44 14.35
C LEU A 36 16.76 4.41 15.59
N THR A 37 16.21 4.11 16.77
CA THR A 37 17.01 3.99 18.00
C THR A 37 17.62 2.61 18.13
N ASP A 38 16.88 1.57 17.71
CA ASP A 38 17.30 0.17 17.82
C ASP A 38 18.21 -0.28 16.67
N LEU A 39 18.09 0.36 15.51
CA LEU A 39 18.84 0.05 14.29
C LEU A 39 19.75 1.24 13.95
N GLU A 40 21.06 0.99 13.91
CA GLU A 40 22.06 2.03 13.63
C GLU A 40 22.04 2.49 12.16
N GLU A 41 21.62 1.61 11.25
CA GLU A 41 21.62 1.82 9.80
C GLU A 41 20.22 2.09 9.26
N VAL A 42 20.05 3.21 8.55
CA VAL A 42 18.76 3.63 7.96
C VAL A 42 18.23 2.62 6.94
N GLU A 43 19.13 1.92 6.25
CA GLU A 43 18.74 0.86 5.30
C GLU A 43 18.02 -0.30 6.01
N GLU A 44 18.47 -0.67 7.21
CA GLU A 44 17.84 -1.72 8.00
C GLU A 44 16.47 -1.26 8.52
N VAL A 45 16.33 0.01 8.89
CA VAL A 45 15.03 0.61 9.23
C VAL A 45 14.06 0.51 8.05
N ASN A 46 14.50 0.86 6.84
CA ASN A 46 13.67 0.74 5.64
C ASN A 46 13.22 -0.70 5.38
N LYS A 47 14.13 -1.68 5.49
CA LYS A 47 13.81 -3.11 5.35
C LYS A 47 12.80 -3.56 6.40
N GLN A 48 12.97 -3.13 7.64
CA GLN A 48 12.09 -3.49 8.73
C GLN A 48 10.69 -2.88 8.55
N LEU A 49 10.58 -1.63 8.12
CA LEU A 49 9.31 -0.97 7.80
C LEU A 49 8.56 -1.70 6.66
N ASP A 50 9.27 -2.07 5.59
CA ASP A 50 8.67 -2.83 4.49
C ASP A 50 8.19 -4.21 4.96
N GLN A 51 9.01 -4.92 5.75
CA GLN A 51 8.64 -6.23 6.27
C GLN A 51 7.44 -6.18 7.23
N MET A 52 7.37 -5.15 8.07
CA MET A 52 6.21 -4.87 8.91
C MET A 52 4.97 -4.61 8.05
N GLY A 53 5.10 -3.75 7.04
CA GLY A 53 4.03 -3.45 6.10
C GLY A 53 3.52 -4.70 5.40
N TYR A 54 4.41 -5.57 4.93
CA TYR A 54 4.05 -6.83 4.29
C TYR A 54 3.18 -7.72 5.19
N ASN A 55 3.60 -7.90 6.44
CA ASN A 55 2.86 -8.70 7.41
C ASN A 55 1.48 -8.09 7.76
N ILE A 56 1.36 -6.76 7.67
CA ILE A 56 0.06 -6.08 7.79
C ILE A 56 -0.76 -6.33 6.53
N GLY A 57 -0.20 -6.14 5.33
CA GLY A 57 -0.86 -6.28 4.04
C GLY A 57 -1.50 -7.65 3.82
N ILE A 58 -0.79 -8.73 4.18
CA ILE A 58 -1.31 -10.10 4.05
C ILE A 58 -2.56 -10.35 4.92
N ARG A 59 -2.76 -9.58 6.00
CA ARG A 59 -3.94 -9.68 6.89
C ARG A 59 -5.02 -8.67 6.51
N LEU A 60 -4.60 -7.50 6.06
CA LEU A 60 -5.47 -6.37 5.71
C LEU A 60 -6.35 -6.68 4.50
N ILE A 61 -5.83 -7.49 3.56
CA ILE A 61 -6.53 -7.85 2.32
C ILE A 61 -7.86 -8.58 2.58
N ASP A 62 -7.94 -9.44 3.61
CA ASP A 62 -9.17 -10.15 3.94
C ASP A 62 -10.30 -9.19 4.33
N GLU A 63 -9.97 -8.19 5.16
CA GLU A 63 -10.90 -7.14 5.54
C GLU A 63 -11.29 -6.26 4.35
N PHE A 64 -10.33 -5.93 3.49
CA PHE A 64 -10.59 -5.18 2.26
C PHE A 64 -11.60 -5.91 1.37
N LEU A 65 -11.38 -7.19 1.08
CA LEU A 65 -12.28 -7.98 0.23
C LEU A 65 -13.66 -8.15 0.87
N ALA A 66 -13.72 -8.33 2.21
CA ALA A 66 -14.98 -8.48 2.92
C ALA A 66 -15.86 -7.21 2.93
N LYS A 67 -15.25 -6.02 2.96
CA LYS A 67 -15.99 -4.74 3.10
C LYS A 67 -16.16 -3.96 1.81
N SER A 68 -15.27 -4.14 0.83
CA SER A 68 -15.25 -3.32 -0.39
C SER A 68 -16.27 -3.77 -1.47
N ASN A 69 -16.74 -5.02 -1.41
CA ASN A 69 -17.50 -5.66 -2.49
C ASN A 69 -16.77 -5.64 -3.86
N VAL A 70 -15.44 -5.52 -3.85
CA VAL A 70 -14.65 -5.60 -5.07
C VAL A 70 -14.61 -7.06 -5.52
N SER A 71 -15.01 -7.32 -6.77
CA SER A 71 -14.81 -8.60 -7.42
C SER A 71 -13.34 -8.83 -7.76
N ARG A 72 -12.95 -10.07 -8.06
CA ARG A 72 -11.59 -10.38 -8.57
C ARG A 72 -11.27 -9.45 -9.74
N CYS A 73 -10.19 -8.68 -9.62
CA CYS A 73 -9.70 -7.79 -10.67
C CYS A 73 -9.22 -8.63 -11.86
N ILE A 74 -9.48 -8.16 -13.08
CA ILE A 74 -9.21 -8.90 -14.32
C ILE A 74 -7.75 -8.73 -14.74
N ASP A 75 -7.21 -7.51 -14.59
CA ASP A 75 -5.85 -7.18 -14.95
C ASP A 75 -5.16 -6.29 -13.91
N PHE A 76 -3.86 -6.10 -14.09
CA PHE A 76 -3.04 -5.30 -13.17
C PHE A 76 -3.41 -3.81 -13.18
N LYS A 77 -3.98 -3.30 -14.28
CA LYS A 77 -4.42 -1.91 -14.39
C LYS A 77 -5.64 -1.65 -13.52
N GLU A 78 -6.61 -2.55 -13.58
CA GLU A 78 -7.78 -2.53 -12.71
C GLU A 78 -7.36 -2.64 -11.24
N THR A 79 -6.44 -3.54 -10.91
CA THR A 79 -5.92 -3.68 -9.54
C THR A 79 -5.28 -2.38 -9.04
N ALA A 80 -4.45 -1.72 -9.86
CA ALA A 80 -3.82 -0.46 -9.48
C ALA A 80 -4.86 0.65 -9.20
N GLU A 81 -5.90 0.74 -10.03
CA GLU A 81 -7.02 1.67 -9.84
C GLU A 81 -7.81 1.39 -8.56
N VAL A 82 -8.07 0.11 -8.26
CA VAL A 82 -8.73 -0.32 -7.02
C VAL A 82 -7.91 0.06 -5.80
N ILE A 83 -6.60 -0.16 -5.82
CA ILE A 83 -5.71 0.25 -4.72
C ILE A 83 -5.77 1.77 -4.53
N ALA A 84 -5.63 2.52 -5.63
CA ALA A 84 -5.55 3.97 -5.60
C ALA A 84 -6.83 4.66 -5.11
N LYS A 85 -8.00 4.17 -5.54
CA LYS A 85 -9.30 4.83 -5.32
C LYS A 85 -10.14 4.20 -4.21
N VAL A 86 -9.93 2.92 -3.91
CA VAL A 86 -10.73 2.17 -2.95
C VAL A 86 -9.89 1.77 -1.75
N GLY A 87 -8.73 1.13 -1.96
CA GLY A 87 -7.85 0.66 -0.89
C GLY A 87 -7.32 1.80 -0.01
N LEU A 88 -6.61 2.75 -0.60
CA LEU A 88 -6.08 3.92 0.12
C LEU A 88 -7.22 4.73 0.75
N LYS A 89 -8.36 4.86 0.06
CA LYS A 89 -9.49 5.61 0.57
C LYS A 89 -10.10 4.95 1.80
N MET A 90 -10.25 3.63 1.78
CA MET A 90 -10.81 2.85 2.87
C MET A 90 -9.93 2.91 4.13
N PHE A 91 -8.61 2.81 3.99
CA PHE A 91 -7.71 2.67 5.15
C PHE A 91 -7.06 3.98 5.62
N LEU A 92 -6.75 4.89 4.71
CA LEU A 92 -6.06 6.15 5.02
C LEU A 92 -6.92 7.39 4.74
N GLY A 93 -8.10 7.24 4.13
CA GLY A 93 -8.98 8.37 3.82
C GLY A 93 -8.55 9.20 2.60
N VAL A 94 -7.42 8.85 1.97
CA VAL A 94 -6.85 9.53 0.80
C VAL A 94 -6.99 8.70 -0.47
N THR A 95 -6.85 9.34 -1.63
CA THR A 95 -6.82 8.67 -2.94
C THR A 95 -5.51 8.97 -3.64
N ALA A 96 -5.06 8.05 -4.48
CA ALA A 96 -3.91 8.27 -5.36
C ALA A 96 -4.36 8.41 -6.83
N THR A 97 -3.49 9.00 -7.64
CA THR A 97 -3.58 8.95 -9.10
C THR A 97 -2.68 7.83 -9.62
N VAL A 98 -3.22 6.95 -10.46
CA VAL A 98 -2.42 5.94 -11.16
C VAL A 98 -1.89 6.55 -12.45
N GLY A 99 -0.57 6.46 -12.67
CA GLY A 99 0.09 7.03 -13.83
C GLY A 99 1.34 6.25 -14.25
N ASN A 100 2.13 6.85 -15.15
CA ASN A 100 3.46 6.37 -15.56
C ASN A 100 3.50 4.88 -15.96
N TRP A 101 2.48 4.44 -16.71
CA TRP A 101 2.43 3.07 -17.23
C TRP A 101 3.54 2.82 -18.24
N ASP A 102 4.19 1.66 -18.13
CA ASP A 102 5.05 1.14 -19.19
C ASP A 102 4.21 0.63 -20.39
N ALA A 103 4.88 0.41 -21.52
CA ALA A 103 4.22 -0.07 -22.73
C ALA A 103 3.60 -1.48 -22.56
N GLU A 104 4.18 -2.29 -21.65
CA GLU A 104 3.76 -3.65 -21.37
C GLU A 104 2.58 -3.73 -20.38
N GLY A 105 2.25 -2.63 -19.68
CA GLY A 105 1.21 -2.61 -18.66
C GLY A 105 1.59 -3.38 -17.40
N THR A 106 2.89 -3.55 -17.14
CA THR A 106 3.42 -4.29 -15.98
C THR A 106 3.98 -3.37 -14.90
N THR A 107 4.26 -2.11 -15.23
CA THR A 107 4.80 -1.12 -14.30
C THR A 107 3.92 0.11 -14.32
N CYS A 108 3.58 0.64 -13.14
CA CYS A 108 2.85 1.90 -12.99
C CYS A 108 3.31 2.63 -11.74
N SER A 109 2.86 3.88 -11.57
CA SER A 109 3.10 4.66 -10.37
C SER A 109 1.79 5.06 -9.70
N LEU A 110 1.76 4.95 -8.38
CA LEU A 110 0.75 5.55 -7.51
C LEU A 110 1.29 6.88 -6.99
N ILE A 111 0.63 7.97 -7.36
CA ILE A 111 1.00 9.33 -6.99
C ILE A 111 0.02 9.83 -5.94
N LEU A 112 0.51 10.11 -4.73
CA LEU A 112 -0.24 10.69 -3.63
C LEU A 112 0.17 12.15 -3.45
N GLU A 113 -0.82 13.05 -3.50
CA GLU A 113 -0.61 14.48 -3.20
C GLU A 113 -0.69 14.76 -1.70
N ASP A 114 -1.36 13.88 -0.95
CA ASP A 114 -1.58 14.00 0.48
C ASP A 114 -1.34 12.64 1.15
N ASN A 115 -0.67 12.67 2.30
CA ASN A 115 -0.29 11.48 3.06
C ASN A 115 -0.39 11.75 4.57
N PRO A 116 -1.45 11.27 5.24
CA PRO A 116 -1.73 11.60 6.64
C PRO A 116 -0.67 11.06 7.62
N LEU A 117 0.18 10.13 7.18
CA LEU A 117 1.28 9.61 7.98
C LEU A 117 2.36 10.66 8.25
N VAL A 118 2.43 11.74 7.46
CA VAL A 118 3.53 12.70 7.51
C VAL A 118 3.17 14.06 8.09
N ASP A 119 1.91 14.29 8.49
CA ASP A 119 1.37 15.59 8.90
C ASP A 119 2.18 16.33 9.99
N PHE A 120 2.95 15.60 10.80
CA PHE A 120 3.77 16.15 11.91
C PHE A 120 5.24 15.72 11.83
N VAL A 121 5.72 15.37 10.64
CA VAL A 121 7.03 14.74 10.46
C VAL A 121 7.96 15.68 9.71
N GLU A 122 9.12 15.92 10.31
CA GLU A 122 10.28 16.51 9.65
C GLU A 122 11.46 15.55 9.81
N LEU A 123 12.13 15.22 8.71
CA LEU A 123 13.29 14.34 8.74
C LEU A 123 14.57 15.15 9.03
N PRO A 124 15.37 14.76 10.04
CA PRO A 124 16.68 15.38 10.24
C PRO A 124 17.64 15.00 9.12
N ASP A 125 18.67 15.82 8.90
CA ASP A 125 19.70 15.59 7.87
C ASP A 125 20.40 14.23 7.99
N THR A 126 20.49 13.68 9.20
CA THR A 126 21.06 12.35 9.47
C THR A 126 20.21 11.20 8.94
N CYS A 127 18.94 11.44 8.61
CA CYS A 127 17.97 10.43 8.19
C CYS A 127 17.53 10.58 6.73
N GLN A 128 18.31 11.27 5.89
CA GLN A 128 17.97 11.51 4.48
C GLN A 128 17.85 10.24 3.61
N GLY A 129 18.34 9.09 4.08
CA GLY A 129 18.13 7.79 3.44
C GLY A 129 16.83 7.07 3.83
N LEU A 130 16.05 7.63 4.76
CA LEU A 130 14.87 6.99 5.32
C LEU A 130 13.67 7.22 4.38
N TYR A 131 13.00 6.13 4.02
CA TYR A 131 11.65 6.20 3.48
C TYR A 131 10.69 6.11 4.66
N TYR A 132 10.30 7.27 5.20
CA TYR A 132 9.49 7.31 6.41
C TYR A 132 8.19 6.51 6.24
N CYS A 133 7.60 6.49 5.04
CA CYS A 133 6.40 5.73 4.72
C CYS A 133 6.65 4.35 4.09
N ASN A 134 7.85 3.75 4.24
CA ASN A 134 8.14 2.43 3.64
C ASN A 134 7.22 1.30 4.13
N ILE A 135 6.46 1.51 5.21
CA ILE A 135 5.40 0.58 5.58
C ILE A 135 4.34 0.42 4.47
N LEU A 136 4.07 1.48 3.69
CA LEU A 136 3.06 1.44 2.62
C LEU A 136 3.48 0.55 1.45
N SER A 137 4.77 0.53 1.08
CA SER A 137 5.27 -0.38 0.04
C SER A 137 5.05 -1.83 0.45
N GLY A 138 5.39 -2.14 1.71
CA GLY A 138 5.15 -3.44 2.31
C GLY A 138 3.68 -3.83 2.30
N VAL A 139 2.78 -2.93 2.74
CA VAL A 139 1.33 -3.21 2.79
C VAL A 139 0.79 -3.54 1.41
N ILE A 140 1.12 -2.74 0.40
CA ILE A 140 0.68 -2.96 -0.99
C ILE A 140 1.22 -4.30 -1.50
N ARG A 141 2.52 -4.57 -1.29
CA ARG A 141 3.17 -5.81 -1.70
C ARG A 141 2.52 -7.04 -1.07
N GLY A 142 2.29 -7.01 0.24
CA GLY A 142 1.65 -8.12 0.98
C GLY A 142 0.21 -8.36 0.55
N ALA A 143 -0.56 -7.28 0.37
CA ALA A 143 -1.94 -7.39 -0.10
C ALA A 143 -2.03 -7.97 -1.52
N LEU A 144 -1.14 -7.53 -2.43
CA LEU A 144 -1.09 -8.02 -3.81
C LEU A 144 -0.66 -9.49 -3.91
N GLU A 145 0.27 -9.92 -3.05
CA GLU A 145 0.71 -11.31 -3.02
C GLU A 145 -0.43 -12.28 -2.67
N MET A 146 -1.32 -11.88 -1.76
CA MET A 146 -2.50 -12.66 -1.36
C MET A 146 -3.58 -12.76 -2.45
N VAL A 147 -3.54 -11.90 -3.46
CA VAL A 147 -4.39 -11.98 -4.65
C VAL A 147 -3.61 -12.47 -5.88
N SER A 148 -2.59 -13.29 -5.66
CA SER A 148 -1.80 -13.95 -6.71
C SER A 148 -0.99 -13.01 -7.61
N MET A 149 -0.71 -11.78 -7.15
CA MET A 149 0.11 -10.81 -7.89
C MET A 149 1.40 -10.54 -7.14
N LYS A 150 2.50 -11.17 -7.59
CA LYS A 150 3.81 -10.86 -7.02
C LYS A 150 4.33 -9.56 -7.62
N THR A 151 4.49 -8.55 -6.78
CA THR A 151 4.92 -7.22 -7.19
C THR A 151 6.16 -6.76 -6.43
N GLU A 152 6.90 -5.87 -7.06
CA GLU A 152 7.92 -5.03 -6.42
C GLU A 152 7.32 -3.63 -6.26
N VAL A 153 7.47 -3.05 -5.07
CA VAL A 153 6.94 -1.72 -4.75
C VAL A 153 8.07 -0.87 -4.20
N THR A 154 8.38 0.24 -4.87
CA THR A 154 9.53 1.11 -4.54
C THR A 154 9.13 2.57 -4.53
N TRP A 155 9.76 3.35 -3.64
CA TRP A 155 9.59 4.81 -3.61
C TRP A 155 10.46 5.46 -4.69
N ILE A 156 9.84 6.33 -5.49
CA ILE A 156 10.50 7.11 -6.55
C ILE A 156 10.61 8.59 -6.14
N ARG A 157 9.55 9.13 -5.52
CA ARG A 157 9.51 10.49 -4.98
C ARG A 157 8.93 10.51 -3.58
N ASP A 158 9.48 11.36 -2.72
CA ASP A 158 9.07 11.52 -1.33
C ASP A 158 9.14 12.99 -0.91
N MET A 159 8.01 13.59 -0.56
CA MET A 159 7.95 15.00 -0.16
C MET A 159 8.76 15.28 1.10
N LEU A 160 8.97 14.30 1.99
CA LEU A 160 9.85 14.47 3.16
C LEU A 160 11.33 14.59 2.79
N ARG A 161 11.67 14.25 1.55
CA ARG A 161 13.01 14.32 0.98
C ARG A 161 13.16 15.48 -0.01
N GLY A 162 12.14 16.34 -0.10
CA GLY A 162 12.15 17.55 -0.92
C GLY A 162 11.53 17.42 -2.30
N ASP A 163 10.88 16.29 -2.61
CA ASP A 163 10.10 16.14 -3.85
C ASP A 163 8.74 16.87 -3.77
N ASP A 164 8.06 16.97 -4.92
CA ASP A 164 6.78 17.67 -5.09
C ASP A 164 5.54 16.79 -4.85
N ALA A 165 5.71 15.47 -4.78
CA ALA A 165 4.66 14.50 -4.51
C ALA A 165 5.24 13.20 -3.93
N PHE A 166 4.38 12.37 -3.36
CA PHE A 166 4.71 11.00 -2.99
C PHE A 166 4.46 10.07 -4.18
N GLU A 167 5.49 9.38 -4.66
CA GLU A 167 5.36 8.44 -5.79
C GLU A 167 5.89 7.05 -5.43
N LEU A 168 4.99 6.07 -5.52
CA LEU A 168 5.27 4.65 -5.37
C LEU A 168 5.19 3.98 -6.74
N GLN A 169 6.29 3.40 -7.21
CA GLN A 169 6.29 2.55 -8.40
C GLN A 169 5.90 1.13 -8.01
N LEU A 170 4.95 0.56 -8.76
CA LEU A 170 4.53 -0.83 -8.65
C LEU A 170 4.94 -1.54 -9.94
N LYS A 171 5.68 -2.64 -9.80
CA LYS A 171 6.11 -3.49 -10.90
C LYS A 171 5.61 -4.91 -10.70
N LEU A 172 4.81 -5.41 -11.63
CA LEU A 172 4.33 -6.78 -11.66
C LEU A 172 5.47 -7.70 -12.10
N LEU A 173 5.89 -8.60 -11.22
CA LEU A 173 6.95 -9.56 -11.49
C LEU A 173 6.40 -10.85 -12.08
N LYS A 174 5.31 -11.36 -11.49
CA LYS A 174 4.60 -12.55 -11.97
C LYS A 174 3.18 -12.60 -11.42
N GLN A 175 2.27 -13.17 -12.20
CA GLN A 175 1.02 -13.70 -11.66
C GLN A 175 1.28 -15.14 -11.21
N VAL A 176 0.94 -15.45 -9.97
CA VAL A 176 1.06 -16.80 -9.41
C VAL A 176 -0.26 -17.51 -9.67
N PRO A 177 -0.31 -18.54 -10.52
CA PRO A 177 -1.53 -19.32 -10.70
C PRO A 177 -1.96 -19.90 -9.34
N GLU A 178 -3.26 -19.86 -9.04
CA GLU A 178 -3.80 -20.58 -7.89
C GLU A 178 -3.56 -22.08 -8.12
N GLU A 179 -2.60 -22.67 -7.38
CA GLU A 179 -2.50 -24.13 -7.31
C GLU A 179 -3.67 -24.63 -6.47
N TYR A 180 -4.70 -25.15 -7.14
CA TYR A 180 -5.75 -25.90 -6.46
C TYR A 180 -5.16 -27.22 -5.95
N PRO A 181 -5.18 -27.50 -4.64
CA PRO A 181 -4.59 -28.72 -4.07
C PRO A 181 -5.38 -29.99 -4.41
N TYR A 182 -6.58 -29.84 -4.98
CA TYR A 182 -7.38 -30.96 -5.47
C TYR A 182 -7.19 -31.07 -6.97
N LYS A 183 -6.41 -32.06 -7.40
CA LYS A 183 -6.71 -32.70 -8.68
C LYS A 183 -8.03 -33.42 -8.46
N ASP A 184 -9.02 -33.15 -9.28
CA ASP A 184 -10.15 -34.06 -9.40
C ASP A 184 -9.56 -35.40 -9.85
N ASP A 185 -9.44 -36.34 -8.90
CA ASP A 185 -9.10 -37.72 -9.19
C ASP A 185 -10.27 -38.32 -9.98
N GLU A 186 -10.17 -38.33 -11.31
CA GLU A 186 -11.01 -39.14 -12.20
C GLU A 186 -10.74 -40.64 -12.02
#